data_AF-A0A9P6ZUT6-F1
#
_entry.id   AF-A0A9P6ZUT6-F1
#
_cell.length_a   1.000
_cell.length_b   1.000
_cell.length_c   1.000
_cell.angle_alpha   90.00
_cell.angle_beta   90.00
_cell.angle_gamma   90.00
#
_symmetry.space_group_name_H-M   'P 1'
#
loop_
_entity.id
_entity.type
_entity.pdbx_description
1 polymer ?
#
loop_
_entity_poly.entity_id
_entity_poly.type
_entity_poly.pdbx_seq_one_letter_code
_entity_poly.pdbx_strand_id
1 'polypeptide(L)'
;PPHRTLKWDEVIEYAFLADFDLLRDAWEDVSEHSWATPASRQAMDLYFKMCRAKEEIVRLNVEIRCLVTYIRDEDRYLCACEAQTMPLEPALSYQIGAQRLARGRANGHLLQRLADISELPGF
;
A
#
# COMPACT_ATOMS: atom_id res chain seq x y z
N PRO A 1 -7.77 -44.22 25.20
CA PRO A 1 -6.74 -44.56 24.19
C PRO A 1 -5.42 -43.82 24.50
N PRO A 2 -4.24 -44.41 24.21
CA PRO A 2 -2.98 -43.70 24.39
C PRO A 2 -2.92 -42.51 23.42
N HIS A 3 -2.70 -41.31 23.95
CA HIS A 3 -2.59 -40.10 23.15
C HIS A 3 -1.23 -40.06 22.43
N ARG A 4 -1.22 -39.65 21.15
CA ARG A 4 -0.01 -39.43 20.37
C ARG A 4 0.86 -38.38 21.07
N THR A 5 2.13 -38.69 21.27
CA THR A 5 3.12 -37.73 21.78
C THR A 5 3.56 -36.82 20.63
N LEU A 6 3.27 -35.53 20.76
CA LEU A 6 3.66 -34.52 19.76
C LEU A 6 5.10 -34.08 19.96
N LYS A 7 5.82 -33.84 18.85
CA LYS A 7 7.15 -33.22 18.88
C LYS A 7 7.03 -31.70 18.94
N TRP A 8 8.04 -31.04 19.50
CA TRP A 8 8.06 -29.57 19.60
C TRP A 8 7.89 -28.85 18.25
N ASP A 9 8.48 -29.39 17.19
CA ASP A 9 8.32 -28.84 15.83
C ASP A 9 6.86 -28.89 15.36
N GLU A 10 6.16 -30.00 15.63
CA GLU A 10 4.72 -30.15 15.31
C GLU A 10 3.86 -29.17 16.12
N VAL A 11 4.23 -28.90 17.37
CA VAL A 11 3.51 -27.94 18.23
C VAL A 11 3.64 -26.52 17.67
N ILE A 12 4.81 -26.14 17.14
CA ILE A 12 5.01 -24.83 16.50
C ILE A 12 4.17 -24.74 15.21
N GLU A 13 4.14 -25.81 14.41
CA GLU A 13 3.32 -25.86 13.19
C GLU A 13 1.81 -25.76 13.50
N TYR A 14 1.36 -26.40 14.58
CA TYR A 14 -0.05 -26.37 15.00
C TYR A 14 -0.46 -25.07 15.70
N ALA A 15 0.44 -24.39 16.41
CA ALA A 15 0.14 -23.08 17.00
C ALA A 15 -0.29 -22.06 15.93
N PHE A 16 0.34 -22.10 14.75
CA PHE A 16 -0.03 -21.24 13.62
C PHE A 16 -1.38 -21.60 12.99
N LEU A 17 -1.78 -22.88 13.08
CA LEU A 17 -3.11 -23.35 12.66
C LEU A 17 -4.23 -22.82 13.56
N ALA A 18 -3.94 -22.70 14.86
CA ALA A 18 -4.87 -22.19 15.87
C ALA A 18 -5.14 -20.68 15.75
N ASP A 19 -4.26 -19.92 15.07
CA ASP A 19 -4.43 -18.47 14.84
C ASP A 19 -5.56 -18.15 13.83
N PHE A 20 -6.14 -19.16 13.16
CA PHE A 20 -7.30 -19.00 12.29
C PHE A 20 -8.58 -19.43 13.00
N ASP A 21 -9.27 -18.47 13.62
CA ASP A 21 -10.58 -18.66 14.26
C ASP A 21 -11.61 -19.36 13.34
N LEU A 22 -11.48 -19.19 12.02
CA LEU A 22 -12.34 -19.81 11.00
C LEU A 22 -12.28 -21.36 11.01
N LEU A 23 -11.16 -21.94 11.47
CA LEU A 23 -10.94 -23.39 11.50
C LEU A 23 -11.37 -24.03 12.82
N ARG A 24 -11.75 -23.23 13.84
CA ARG A 24 -12.14 -23.75 15.16
C ARG A 24 -13.50 -24.46 15.16
N ASP A 25 -14.40 -24.05 14.26
CA ASP A 25 -15.78 -24.57 14.20
C ASP A 25 -15.93 -25.75 13.23
N ALA A 26 -14.96 -25.97 12.33
CA ALA A 26 -14.87 -27.17 11.53
C ALA A 26 -14.20 -28.25 12.39
N TRP A 27 -14.98 -29.18 12.94
CA TRP A 27 -14.50 -30.33 13.72
C TRP A 27 -13.72 -31.36 12.86
N GLU A 28 -13.05 -30.89 11.81
CA GLU A 28 -12.29 -31.67 10.86
C GLU A 28 -10.80 -31.43 11.11
N ASP A 29 -10.01 -32.51 11.18
CA ASP A 29 -8.56 -32.39 11.30
C ASP A 29 -7.97 -31.90 9.98
N VAL A 30 -7.94 -30.58 9.84
CA VAL A 30 -7.36 -29.91 8.69
C VAL A 30 -5.85 -30.12 8.59
N SER A 31 -5.17 -30.62 9.64
CA SER A 31 -3.73 -30.89 9.58
C SER A 31 -3.35 -32.00 8.60
N GLU A 32 -4.30 -32.89 8.27
CA GLU A 32 -4.10 -33.97 7.30
C GLU A 32 -4.16 -33.49 5.84
N HIS A 33 -4.62 -32.27 5.61
CA HIS A 33 -4.73 -31.72 4.26
C HIS A 33 -3.38 -31.25 3.73
N SER A 34 -3.11 -31.54 2.45
CA SER A 34 -1.84 -31.15 1.80
C SER A 34 -1.60 -29.62 1.79
N TRP A 35 -2.67 -28.82 1.77
CA TRP A 35 -2.62 -27.35 1.86
C TRP A 35 -2.33 -26.83 3.27
N ALA A 36 -2.53 -27.66 4.30
CA ALA A 36 -2.32 -27.29 5.69
C ALA A 36 -0.87 -27.46 6.16
N THR A 37 -0.03 -28.13 5.36
CA THR A 37 1.40 -28.21 5.64
C THR A 37 2.04 -26.82 5.56
N PRO A 38 3.00 -26.49 6.44
CA PRO A 38 3.65 -25.17 6.46
C PRO A 38 4.28 -24.80 5.12
N ALA A 39 4.92 -25.77 4.45
CA ALA A 39 5.55 -25.56 3.15
C ALA A 39 4.53 -25.18 2.06
N SER A 40 3.40 -25.90 2.00
CA SER A 40 2.33 -25.57 1.04
C SER A 40 1.72 -24.19 1.31
N ARG A 41 1.56 -23.79 2.56
CA ARG A 41 1.06 -22.44 2.89
C ARG A 41 2.03 -21.35 2.52
N GLN A 42 3.32 -21.52 2.82
CA GLN A 42 4.33 -20.56 2.40
C GLN A 42 4.35 -20.41 0.87
N ALA A 43 4.21 -21.52 0.14
CA ALA A 43 4.10 -21.50 -1.31
C ALA A 43 2.83 -20.77 -1.79
N MET A 44 1.68 -21.01 -1.16
CA MET A 44 0.42 -20.31 -1.47
C MET A 44 0.52 -18.81 -1.15
N ASP A 45 1.05 -18.43 0.00
CA ASP A 45 1.25 -17.03 0.39
C ASP A 45 2.15 -16.31 -0.61
N LEU A 46 3.26 -16.95 -1.00
CA LEU A 46 4.15 -16.39 -2.02
C LEU A 46 3.42 -16.23 -3.35
N TYR A 47 2.70 -17.25 -3.79
CA TYR A 47 1.92 -17.21 -5.03
C TYR A 47 0.90 -16.07 -5.03
N PHE A 48 0.11 -15.94 -3.97
CA PHE A 48 -0.89 -14.87 -3.87
C PHE A 48 -0.25 -13.49 -3.71
N LYS A 49 0.87 -13.36 -2.99
CA LYS A 49 1.65 -12.11 -2.97
C LYS A 49 2.12 -11.72 -4.37
N MET A 50 2.58 -12.67 -5.18
CA MET A 50 2.95 -12.41 -6.57
C MET A 50 1.75 -11.99 -7.43
N CYS A 51 0.59 -12.62 -7.27
CA CYS A 51 -0.64 -12.21 -7.96
C CYS A 51 -1.05 -10.78 -7.56
N ARG A 52 -1.09 -10.48 -6.26
CA ARG A 52 -1.42 -9.15 -5.75
C ARG A 52 -0.42 -8.08 -6.17
N ALA A 53 0.87 -8.41 -6.22
CA ALA A 53 1.89 -7.47 -6.71
C ALA A 53 1.62 -7.06 -8.17
N LYS A 54 1.17 -7.98 -9.03
CA LYS A 54 0.80 -7.67 -10.42
C LYS A 54 -0.42 -6.75 -10.51
N GLU A 55 -1.43 -7.00 -9.69
CA GLU A 55 -2.61 -6.13 -9.59
C GLU A 55 -2.24 -4.73 -9.08
N GLU A 56 -1.38 -4.68 -8.07
CA GLU A 56 -0.96 -3.44 -7.43
C GLU A 56 -0.16 -2.56 -8.39
N ILE A 57 0.68 -3.13 -9.28
CA ILE A 57 1.36 -2.37 -10.33
C ILE A 57 0.33 -1.60 -11.19
N VAL A 58 -0.72 -2.28 -11.66
CA VAL A 58 -1.75 -1.66 -12.51
C VAL A 58 -2.48 -0.54 -11.75
N ARG A 59 -2.81 -0.78 -10.48
CA ARG A 59 -3.46 0.20 -9.62
C ARG A 59 -2.57 1.43 -9.38
N LEU A 60 -1.31 1.21 -9.04
CA LEU A 60 -0.35 2.29 -8.78
C LEU A 60 -0.14 3.17 -10.01
N ASN A 61 -0.17 2.62 -11.22
CA ASN A 61 -0.08 3.45 -12.44
C ASN A 61 -1.22 4.47 -12.53
N VAL A 62 -2.43 4.11 -12.11
CA VAL A 62 -3.56 5.03 -12.04
C VAL A 62 -3.37 6.04 -10.93
N GLU A 63 -3.02 5.58 -9.72
CA GLU A 63 -2.86 6.45 -8.55
C GLU A 63 -1.73 7.47 -8.73
N ILE A 64 -0.63 7.09 -9.38
CA ILE A 64 0.48 8.00 -9.72
C ILE A 64 -0.01 9.13 -10.64
N ARG A 65 -0.77 8.81 -11.69
CA ARG A 65 -1.33 9.82 -12.60
C ARG A 65 -2.32 10.74 -11.88
N CYS A 66 -3.16 10.19 -11.02
CA CYS A 66 -4.06 10.96 -10.17
C CYS A 66 -3.28 11.91 -9.24
N LEU A 67 -2.22 11.41 -8.59
CA LEU A 67 -1.39 12.20 -7.69
C LEU A 67 -0.66 13.34 -8.41
N VAL A 68 -0.07 13.08 -9.58
CA VAL A 68 0.53 14.12 -10.42
C VAL A 68 -0.49 15.18 -10.81
N THR A 69 -1.70 14.77 -11.19
CA THR A 69 -2.78 15.69 -11.55
C THR A 69 -3.20 16.54 -10.35
N TYR A 70 -3.40 15.91 -9.19
CA TYR A 70 -3.73 16.58 -7.94
C TYR A 70 -2.69 17.65 -7.56
N ILE A 71 -1.40 17.32 -7.62
CA ILE A 71 -0.32 18.27 -7.31
C ILE A 71 -0.36 19.49 -8.25
N ARG A 72 -0.58 19.26 -9.54
CA ARG A 72 -0.65 20.34 -10.55
C ARG A 72 -1.88 21.23 -10.35
N ASP A 73 -3.01 20.61 -10.05
CA ASP A 73 -4.26 21.34 -9.84
C ASP A 73 -4.23 22.12 -8.51
N GLU A 74 -3.60 21.58 -7.47
CA GLU A 74 -3.37 22.29 -6.21
C GLU A 74 -2.48 23.53 -6.41
N ASP A 75 -1.35 23.40 -7.11
CA ASP A 75 -0.46 24.55 -7.35
C ASP A 75 -1.17 25.63 -8.18
N ARG A 76 -1.93 25.24 -9.20
CA ARG A 76 -2.76 26.17 -9.98
C ARG A 76 -3.81 26.86 -9.11
N TYR A 77 -4.51 26.11 -8.27
CA TYR A 77 -5.49 26.65 -7.35
C TYR A 77 -4.87 27.68 -6.40
N LEU A 78 -3.73 27.35 -5.78
CA LEU A 78 -3.02 28.26 -4.88
C LEU A 78 -2.53 29.51 -5.61
N CYS A 79 -2.02 29.40 -6.84
CA CYS A 79 -1.66 30.56 -7.67
C CYS A 79 -2.87 31.46 -7.93
N ALA A 80 -4.03 30.87 -8.23
CA ALA A 80 -5.26 31.64 -8.48
C ALA A 80 -5.74 32.35 -7.21
N CYS A 81 -5.70 31.68 -6.05
CA CYS A 81 -6.01 32.28 -4.76
C CYS A 81 -5.05 33.42 -4.42
N GLU A 82 -3.74 33.23 -4.60
CA GLU A 82 -2.71 34.25 -4.39
C GLU A 82 -3.03 35.53 -5.19
N ALA A 83 -3.33 35.39 -6.48
CA ALA A 83 -3.68 36.50 -7.38
C ALA A 83 -5.00 37.19 -7.01
N GLN A 84 -6.03 36.42 -6.63
CA GLN A 84 -7.33 36.97 -6.24
C GLN A 84 -7.27 37.73 -4.92
N THR A 85 -6.45 37.26 -3.98
CA THR A 85 -6.33 37.85 -2.65
C THR A 85 -5.36 39.04 -2.63
N MET A 86 -4.39 39.10 -3.55
CA MET A 86 -3.40 40.19 -3.62
C MET A 86 -3.97 41.61 -3.56
N PRO A 87 -5.04 41.99 -4.30
CA PRO A 87 -5.59 43.34 -4.24
C PRO A 87 -6.40 43.64 -2.97
N LEU A 88 -6.92 42.62 -2.30
CA LEU A 88 -7.83 42.76 -1.15
C LEU A 88 -7.06 42.68 0.18
N GLU A 89 -6.19 41.69 0.31
CA GLU A 89 -5.46 41.35 1.53
C GLU A 89 -4.03 40.91 1.21
N PRO A 90 -3.09 41.85 1.02
CA PRO A 90 -1.71 41.54 0.63
C PRO A 90 -0.98 40.60 1.61
N ALA A 91 -1.28 40.72 2.92
CA ALA A 91 -0.68 39.87 3.93
C ALA A 91 -1.12 38.40 3.78
N LEU A 92 -2.40 38.15 3.49
CA LEU A 92 -2.92 36.80 3.27
C LEU A 92 -2.39 36.22 1.94
N SER A 93 -2.36 37.03 0.87
CA SER A 93 -1.75 36.64 -0.41
C SER A 93 -0.29 36.20 -0.24
N TYR A 94 0.51 36.95 0.53
CA TYR A 94 1.88 36.55 0.86
C TYR A 94 1.96 35.19 1.58
N GLN A 95 1.08 34.93 2.56
CA GLN A 95 1.05 33.64 3.26
C GLN A 95 0.67 32.49 2.32
N ILE A 96 -0.30 32.70 1.42
CA ILE A 96 -0.68 31.72 0.39
C ILE A 96 0.52 31.41 -0.51
N GLY A 97 1.22 32.44 -1.00
CA GLY A 97 2.42 32.28 -1.82
C GLY A 97 3.54 31.53 -1.07
N ALA A 98 3.77 31.85 0.20
CA ALA A 98 4.75 31.16 1.03
C ALA A 98 4.42 29.67 1.21
N GLN A 99 3.15 29.34 1.47
CA GLN A 99 2.68 27.96 1.59
C GLN A 99 2.79 27.20 0.27
N ARG A 100 2.42 27.84 -0.84
CA ARG A 100 2.56 27.29 -2.20
C ARG A 100 4.01 26.94 -2.51
N LEU A 101 4.95 27.84 -2.24
CA LEU A 101 6.38 27.60 -2.42
C LEU A 101 6.89 26.47 -1.54
N ALA A 102 6.45 26.40 -0.28
CA ALA A 102 6.83 25.32 0.63
C ALA A 102 6.35 23.95 0.11
N ARG A 103 5.09 23.87 -0.35
CA ARG A 103 4.53 22.66 -0.98
C ARG A 103 5.24 22.31 -2.27
N GLY A 104 5.49 23.28 -3.15
CA GLY A 104 6.22 23.07 -4.40
C GLY A 104 7.61 22.48 -4.18
N ARG A 105 8.35 22.96 -3.16
CA ARG A 105 9.65 22.38 -2.78
C ARG A 105 9.52 20.94 -2.29
N ALA A 106 8.53 20.65 -1.43
CA ALA A 106 8.30 19.29 -0.94
C ALA A 106 7.89 18.33 -2.09
N ASN A 107 7.01 18.80 -2.97
CA ASN A 107 6.51 18.02 -4.11
C ASN A 107 7.57 17.84 -5.20
N GLY A 108 8.61 18.68 -5.27
CA GLY A 108 9.65 18.58 -6.29
C GLY A 108 10.34 17.21 -6.32
N HIS A 109 10.71 16.67 -5.15
CA HIS A 109 11.32 15.32 -5.10
C HIS A 109 10.32 14.23 -5.49
N LEU A 110 9.07 14.35 -5.03
CA LEU A 110 8.02 13.40 -5.34
C LEU A 110 7.75 13.37 -6.86
N LEU A 111 7.58 14.52 -7.49
CA LEU A 111 7.36 14.62 -8.94
C LEU A 111 8.53 14.04 -9.74
N GLN A 112 9.77 14.23 -9.30
CA GLN A 112 10.92 13.57 -9.94
C GLN A 112 10.82 12.05 -9.84
N ARG A 113 10.53 11.51 -8.64
CA ARG A 113 10.35 10.06 -8.46
C ARG A 113 9.20 9.50 -9.29
N LEU A 114 8.08 10.21 -9.36
CA LEU A 114 6.93 9.80 -10.17
C LEU A 114 7.24 9.85 -11.66
N ALA A 115 8.09 10.79 -12.10
CA ALA A 115 8.59 10.83 -13.48
C ALA A 115 9.49 9.62 -13.76
N ASP A 116 10.44 9.29 -12.88
CA ASP A 116 11.30 8.12 -13.02
C ASP A 116 10.46 6.82 -13.10
N ILE A 117 9.41 6.70 -12.26
CA ILE A 117 8.49 5.55 -12.29
C ILE A 117 7.72 5.49 -13.61
N SER A 118 7.38 6.64 -14.19
CA SER A 118 6.66 6.68 -15.46
C SER A 118 7.44 6.17 -16.66
N GLU A 119 8.77 6.04 -16.53
CA GLU A 119 9.66 5.49 -17.55
C GLU A 119 9.84 3.97 -17.42
N LEU A 120 9.34 3.36 -16.34
CA LEU A 120 9.51 1.92 -16.10
C LEU A 120 8.65 1.09 -17.06
N PRO A 121 9.13 -0.10 -17.49
CA PRO A 121 8.33 -1.02 -18.29
C PRO A 121 7.06 -1.43 -17.55
N GLY A 122 5.91 -1.20 -18.18
CA GLY A 122 4.60 -1.53 -17.61
C GLY A 122 3.89 -0.38 -16.90
N PHE A 123 4.42 0.86 -16.97
CA PHE A 123 3.71 2.09 -16.64
C PHE A 123 2.86 2.65 -17.80
#